data_AF-A0A960HKQ9-F1
#
_entry.id   AF-A0A960HKQ9-F1
#
_cell.length_a   1.000
_cell.length_b   1.000
_cell.length_c   1.000
_cell.angle_alpha   90.00
_cell.angle_beta   90.00
_cell.angle_gamma   90.00
#
_symmetry.space_group_name_H-M   'P 1'
#
loop_
_entity.id
_entity.type
_entity.pdbx_description
1 polymer ?
#
loop_
_entity_poly.entity_id
_entity_poly.type
_entity_poly.pdbx_seq_one_letter_code
_entity_poly.pdbx_strand_id
1 'polypeptide(L)'
;ALMDVEPMGDEFVKGMCWDIEDPTFDATATATNPRAQVRPVHRPPRVPADRHPHCAWTVTIVDDAEPLPTPPGAEALARTGAGSLPLAEAPADLPTDDGWADYAAPLDPDLVMERFSSATLARICDEVALQGHLLSHAYLTQVADLLPPADAAEVARQQAAGVAGVVAKRLAAALGVGPDLAGLAAVLEVHPLLLPRAYVDASIEADGDVLTVVLGPCPALDEPDGLGWPSTLVGDGGELVLEAIATCVAPTARVERIDGSTWRIAVPDDAEPLPQPDTVTLTEFSTGATFAFPRRA
;
A
#
# COMPACT_ATOMS: atom_id res chain seq x y z
N ALA A 1 -2.01 13.50 6.92
CA ALA A 1 -3.44 13.19 7.10
C ALA A 1 -4.15 14.27 7.92
N LEU A 2 -3.98 14.32 9.25
CA LEU A 2 -4.71 15.26 10.12
C LEU A 2 -4.49 16.74 9.81
N MET A 3 -3.27 17.13 9.44
CA MET A 3 -2.99 18.50 8.99
C MET A 3 -3.52 18.81 7.60
N ASP A 4 -3.77 17.79 6.78
CA ASP A 4 -4.27 17.96 5.40
C ASP A 4 -5.78 18.23 5.39
N VAL A 5 -6.51 17.74 6.41
CA VAL A 5 -7.96 17.95 6.54
C VAL A 5 -8.33 19.19 7.35
N GLU A 6 -7.43 19.73 8.17
CA GLU A 6 -7.72 20.93 8.98
C GLU A 6 -8.17 22.15 8.14
N PRO A 7 -7.56 22.44 6.99
CA PRO A 7 -8.03 23.50 6.08
C PRO A 7 -9.42 23.23 5.46
N MET A 8 -9.92 21.99 5.52
CA MET A 8 -11.22 21.59 4.97
C MET A 8 -12.39 21.91 5.93
N GLY A 9 -12.09 22.37 7.15
CA GLY A 9 -13.07 22.86 8.11
C GLY A 9 -13.51 21.83 9.16
N ASP A 10 -14.12 22.33 10.24
CA ASP A 10 -14.43 21.58 11.46
C ASP A 10 -15.25 20.30 11.24
N GLU A 11 -16.11 20.27 10.23
CA GLU A 11 -16.93 19.09 9.91
C GLU A 11 -16.07 17.93 9.40
N PHE A 12 -15.22 18.18 8.39
CA PHE A 12 -14.26 17.18 7.89
C PHE A 12 -13.27 16.75 8.97
N VAL A 13 -12.82 17.71 9.78
CA VAL A 13 -11.93 17.45 10.91
C VAL A 13 -12.58 16.53 11.93
N LYS A 14 -13.86 16.74 12.28
CA LYS A 14 -14.59 15.86 13.20
C LYS A 14 -14.79 14.47 12.60
N GLY A 15 -15.21 14.39 11.34
CA GLY A 15 -15.36 13.11 10.65
C GLY A 15 -14.09 12.27 10.73
N MET A 16 -12.93 12.89 10.49
CA MET A 16 -11.66 12.16 10.54
C MET A 16 -11.14 11.93 11.97
N CYS A 17 -11.03 12.98 12.79
CA CYS A 17 -10.34 12.89 14.08
C CYS A 17 -11.22 12.32 15.22
N TRP A 18 -12.53 12.22 15.02
CA TRP A 18 -13.47 11.71 16.03
C TRP A 18 -14.12 10.43 15.53
N ASP A 19 -14.83 10.52 14.41
CA ASP A 19 -15.68 9.41 13.97
C ASP A 19 -14.83 8.23 13.43
N ILE A 20 -13.66 8.52 12.84
CA ILE A 20 -12.70 7.50 12.40
C ILE A 20 -11.67 7.18 13.48
N GLU A 21 -10.89 8.14 13.98
CA GLU A 21 -9.75 7.86 14.88
C GLU A 21 -10.15 7.21 16.21
N ASP A 22 -11.22 7.64 16.88
CA ASP A 22 -11.61 7.13 18.21
C ASP A 22 -11.83 5.61 18.23
N PRO A 23 -12.68 5.03 17.36
CA PRO A 23 -12.83 3.57 17.31
C PRO A 23 -11.61 2.87 16.72
N THR A 24 -10.92 3.47 15.75
CA THR A 24 -9.79 2.83 15.06
C THR A 24 -8.57 2.65 15.97
N PHE A 25 -8.31 3.57 16.90
CA PHE A 25 -7.13 3.46 17.77
C PHE A 25 -7.24 2.32 18.78
N ASP A 26 -8.41 2.15 19.42
CA ASP A 26 -8.64 0.96 20.25
C ASP A 26 -8.55 -0.30 19.40
N ALA A 27 -9.25 -0.37 18.26
CA ALA A 27 -9.21 -1.53 17.38
C ALA A 27 -7.78 -1.90 16.95
N THR A 28 -6.94 -0.91 16.63
CA THR A 28 -5.53 -1.11 16.27
C THR A 28 -4.72 -1.60 17.45
N ALA A 29 -4.89 -1.02 18.64
CA ALA A 29 -4.16 -1.41 19.83
C ALA A 29 -4.46 -2.86 20.26
N THR A 30 -5.69 -3.35 20.01
CA THR A 30 -6.06 -4.75 20.30
C THR A 30 -5.24 -5.79 19.53
N ALA A 31 -4.69 -5.43 18.36
CA ALA A 31 -3.79 -6.30 17.61
C ALA A 31 -2.50 -6.64 18.38
N THR A 32 -2.09 -5.77 19.32
CA THR A 32 -0.93 -6.00 20.20
C THR A 32 -1.34 -6.46 21.59
N ASN A 33 -2.35 -5.81 22.19
CA ASN A 33 -2.85 -6.17 23.51
C ASN A 33 -4.35 -5.85 23.61
N PRO A 34 -5.23 -6.84 23.81
CA PRO A 34 -6.68 -6.61 23.83
C PRO A 34 -7.17 -5.81 25.04
N ARG A 35 -6.31 -5.53 26.03
CA ARG A 35 -6.58 -4.65 27.18
C ARG A 35 -5.98 -3.25 27.04
N ALA A 36 -5.33 -2.96 25.92
CA ALA A 36 -4.89 -1.60 25.63
C ALA A 36 -6.09 -0.70 25.37
N GLN A 37 -6.10 0.47 26.00
CA GLN A 37 -7.09 1.52 25.80
C GLN A 37 -6.39 2.80 25.36
N VAL A 38 -6.87 3.38 24.27
CA VAL A 38 -6.35 4.61 23.68
C VAL A 38 -7.38 5.72 23.89
N ARG A 39 -7.07 6.69 24.76
CA ARG A 39 -8.00 7.76 25.14
C ARG A 39 -7.46 9.12 24.75
N PRO A 40 -8.29 9.98 24.15
CA PRO A 40 -7.84 11.31 23.74
C PRO A 40 -7.53 12.17 24.97
N VAL A 41 -6.38 12.83 24.95
CA VAL A 41 -6.11 13.98 25.82
C VAL A 41 -6.66 15.23 25.14
N HIS A 42 -6.39 15.37 23.84
CA HIS A 42 -7.05 16.32 22.94
C HIS A 42 -6.83 15.92 21.49
N ARG A 43 -7.69 16.44 20.62
CA ARG A 43 -7.67 16.26 19.18
C ARG A 43 -8.31 17.46 18.50
N PRO A 44 -8.10 17.66 17.18
CA PRO A 44 -8.79 18.70 16.43
C PRO A 44 -10.33 18.55 16.47
N PRO A 45 -11.12 19.62 16.21
CA PRO A 45 -10.69 20.98 15.92
C PRO A 45 -9.93 21.63 17.08
N ARG A 46 -8.80 22.27 16.77
CA ARG A 46 -7.87 22.76 17.80
C ARG A 46 -8.37 24.09 18.38
N VAL A 47 -8.54 24.14 19.70
CA VAL A 47 -8.86 25.36 20.44
C VAL A 47 -7.84 25.55 21.58
N PRO A 48 -6.98 26.59 21.53
CA PRO A 48 -6.78 27.53 20.42
C PRO A 48 -6.17 26.86 19.17
N ALA A 49 -6.29 27.51 18.00
CA ALA A 49 -5.88 26.97 16.70
C ALA A 49 -4.35 26.77 16.56
N ASP A 50 -3.55 27.23 17.51
CA ASP A 50 -2.10 27.05 17.61
C ASP A 50 -1.70 25.98 18.65
N ARG A 51 -2.66 25.22 19.19
CA ARG A 51 -2.38 24.16 20.17
C ARG A 51 -1.43 23.09 19.58
N HIS A 52 -0.39 22.75 20.35
CA HIS A 52 0.56 21.67 20.10
C HIS A 52 0.69 20.71 21.31
N PRO A 53 0.97 19.41 21.10
CA PRO A 53 0.96 18.73 19.79
C PRO A 53 -0.43 18.81 19.13
N HIS A 54 -0.53 18.63 17.81
CA HIS A 54 -1.82 18.82 17.12
C HIS A 54 -2.92 17.88 17.64
N CYS A 55 -2.50 16.69 18.09
CA CYS A 55 -3.32 15.66 18.70
C CYS A 55 -2.50 15.00 19.82
N ALA A 56 -3.14 14.54 20.89
CA ALA A 56 -2.48 13.85 22.00
C ALA A 56 -3.40 12.78 22.59
N TRP A 57 -2.83 11.61 22.84
CA TRP A 57 -3.54 10.44 23.34
C TRP A 57 -2.78 9.78 24.48
N THR A 58 -3.52 9.17 25.38
CA THR A 58 -2.99 8.27 26.40
C THR A 58 -3.23 6.84 25.94
N VAL A 59 -2.18 6.02 25.95
CA VAL A 59 -2.27 4.57 25.74
C VAL A 59 -1.96 3.89 27.06
N THR A 60 -2.91 3.11 27.58
CA THR A 60 -2.78 2.40 28.85
C THR A 60 -3.17 0.95 28.67
N ILE A 61 -2.37 0.02 29.19
CA ILE A 61 -2.80 -1.37 29.39
C ILE A 61 -3.55 -1.42 30.72
N VAL A 62 -4.84 -1.70 30.66
CA VAL A 62 -5.70 -1.75 31.85
C VAL A 62 -5.86 -3.22 32.24
N ASP A 63 -4.99 -3.70 33.14
CA ASP A 63 -4.82 -5.14 33.42
C ASP A 63 -6.11 -5.86 33.86
N ASP A 64 -7.02 -5.15 34.52
CA ASP A 64 -8.30 -5.65 35.02
C ASP A 64 -9.48 -5.43 34.08
N ALA A 65 -9.26 -4.82 32.90
CA ALA A 65 -10.29 -4.67 31.89
C ALA A 65 -10.63 -6.00 31.22
N GLU A 66 -11.92 -6.15 30.86
CA GLU A 66 -12.34 -7.19 29.92
C GLU A 66 -11.60 -6.98 28.58
N PRO A 67 -10.96 -8.03 28.03
CA PRO A 67 -10.31 -7.93 26.73
C PRO A 67 -11.32 -7.52 25.66
N LEU A 68 -10.98 -6.51 24.86
CA LEU A 68 -11.77 -6.16 23.69
C LEU A 68 -11.75 -7.33 22.69
N PRO A 69 -12.89 -7.61 22.03
CA PRO A 69 -12.94 -8.66 21.03
C PRO A 69 -12.14 -8.27 19.78
N THR A 70 -11.63 -9.27 19.08
CA THR A 70 -11.09 -9.07 17.72
C THR A 70 -12.19 -8.51 16.82
N PRO A 71 -11.94 -7.45 16.03
CA PRO A 71 -12.94 -6.93 15.10
C PRO A 71 -13.39 -7.99 14.09
N PRO A 72 -14.69 -8.13 13.79
CA PRO A 72 -15.18 -9.13 12.83
C PRO A 72 -14.52 -9.03 11.44
N GLY A 73 -14.22 -7.81 10.99
CA GLY A 73 -13.50 -7.58 9.73
C GLY A 73 -12.07 -8.14 9.75
N ALA A 74 -11.37 -8.07 10.89
CA ALA A 74 -10.05 -8.67 11.02
C ALA A 74 -10.11 -10.20 11.01
N GLU A 75 -11.14 -10.80 11.63
CA GLU A 75 -11.36 -12.24 11.56
C GLU A 75 -11.72 -12.71 10.14
N ALA A 76 -12.49 -11.91 9.39
CA ALA A 76 -12.79 -12.17 7.99
C ALA A 76 -11.54 -12.12 7.13
N LEU A 77 -10.74 -11.08 7.28
CA LEU A 77 -9.48 -10.91 6.55
C LEU A 77 -8.48 -12.04 6.88
N ALA A 78 -8.41 -12.49 8.14
CA ALA A 78 -7.53 -13.62 8.52
C ALA A 78 -7.89 -14.95 7.83
N ARG A 79 -9.07 -15.06 7.21
CA ARG A 79 -9.51 -16.26 6.47
C ARG A 79 -9.29 -16.15 4.96
N THR A 80 -8.84 -15.01 4.45
CA THR A 80 -8.54 -14.82 3.03
C THR A 80 -7.24 -15.52 2.65
N GLY A 81 -6.99 -15.67 1.35
CA GLY A 81 -5.70 -16.16 0.85
C GLY A 81 -4.55 -15.30 1.35
N ALA A 82 -4.71 -13.97 1.31
CA ALA A 82 -3.73 -13.03 1.85
C ALA A 82 -3.50 -13.21 3.36
N GLY A 83 -4.58 -13.31 4.15
CA GLY A 83 -4.49 -13.41 5.60
C GLY A 83 -3.95 -14.74 6.13
N SER A 84 -3.99 -15.78 5.29
CA SER A 84 -3.48 -17.12 5.59
C SER A 84 -2.14 -17.43 4.92
N LEU A 85 -1.57 -16.47 4.19
CA LEU A 85 -0.27 -16.64 3.55
C LEU A 85 0.82 -16.83 4.62
N PRO A 86 1.70 -17.83 4.47
CA PRO A 86 2.87 -17.96 5.33
C PRO A 86 3.71 -16.68 5.30
N LEU A 87 4.36 -16.35 6.43
CA LEU A 87 5.36 -15.29 6.45
C LEU A 87 6.44 -15.59 5.40
N ALA A 88 6.89 -14.54 4.71
CA ALA A 88 7.87 -14.68 3.65
C ALA A 88 9.16 -15.33 4.16
N GLU A 89 9.76 -16.20 3.35
CA GLU A 89 11.07 -16.76 3.62
C GLU A 89 12.16 -15.80 3.11
N ALA A 90 13.28 -15.72 3.82
CA ALA A 90 14.41 -14.92 3.35
C ALA A 90 15.04 -15.58 2.10
N PRO A 91 15.31 -14.83 1.02
CA PRO A 91 15.93 -15.40 -0.19
C PRO A 91 17.29 -16.02 0.12
N ALA A 92 17.49 -17.26 -0.33
CA ALA A 92 18.70 -18.04 -0.04
C ALA A 92 19.94 -17.57 -0.80
N ASP A 93 19.76 -16.76 -1.85
CA ASP A 93 20.81 -16.19 -2.69
C ASP A 93 21.30 -14.83 -2.21
N LEU A 94 20.67 -14.25 -1.17
CA LEU A 94 21.10 -13.00 -0.56
C LEU A 94 21.93 -13.23 0.72
N PRO A 95 22.87 -12.32 1.03
CA PRO A 95 23.65 -12.38 2.26
C PRO A 95 22.79 -12.38 3.52
N THR A 96 23.22 -13.16 4.52
CA THR A 96 22.61 -13.22 5.86
C THR A 96 23.57 -12.78 6.97
N ASP A 97 24.84 -12.53 6.63
CA ASP A 97 25.93 -12.19 7.56
C ASP A 97 26.29 -10.70 7.57
N ASP A 98 25.59 -9.88 6.78
CA ASP A 98 25.75 -8.43 6.67
C ASP A 98 24.82 -7.62 7.59
N GLY A 99 24.07 -8.28 8.47
CA GLY A 99 23.17 -7.65 9.44
C GLY A 99 22.44 -8.64 10.33
N TRP A 100 21.35 -8.20 10.96
CA TRP A 100 20.45 -9.06 11.71
C TRP A 100 19.63 -9.94 10.77
N ALA A 101 19.67 -11.26 10.99
CA ALA A 101 18.94 -12.24 10.18
C ALA A 101 17.43 -12.30 10.49
N ASP A 102 17.01 -11.77 11.64
CA ASP A 102 15.62 -11.78 12.11
C ASP A 102 15.26 -10.52 12.93
N TYR A 103 14.05 -10.52 13.50
CA TYR A 103 13.51 -9.43 14.33
C TYR A 103 13.49 -9.77 15.83
N ALA A 104 14.22 -10.80 16.28
CA ALA A 104 14.13 -11.32 17.65
C ALA A 104 14.94 -10.51 18.67
N ALA A 105 15.68 -9.50 18.23
CA ALA A 105 16.37 -8.55 19.10
C ALA A 105 15.37 -7.79 19.99
N PRO A 106 15.81 -7.26 21.15
CA PRO A 106 14.96 -6.40 21.98
C PRO A 106 14.36 -5.24 21.18
N LEU A 107 13.15 -4.81 21.55
CA LEU A 107 12.47 -3.66 20.93
C LEU A 107 13.42 -2.44 20.91
N ASP A 108 13.68 -1.93 19.71
CA ASP A 108 14.44 -0.71 19.50
C ASP A 108 13.50 0.38 18.94
N PRO A 109 13.16 1.43 19.72
CA PRO A 109 12.33 2.52 19.23
C PRO A 109 13.02 3.36 18.14
N ASP A 110 14.33 3.20 17.97
CA ASP A 110 15.18 3.88 16.98
C ASP A 110 15.65 2.94 15.87
N LEU A 111 14.94 1.81 15.66
CA LEU A 111 15.22 0.84 14.61
C LEU A 111 15.36 1.52 13.24
N VAL A 112 16.45 1.22 12.55
CA VAL A 112 16.68 1.59 11.15
C VAL A 112 16.84 0.31 10.34
N MET A 113 16.27 0.29 9.13
CA MET A 113 16.17 -0.93 8.33
C MET A 113 17.55 -1.47 7.94
N GLU A 114 18.56 -0.61 7.80
CA GLU A 114 19.95 -0.96 7.46
C GLU A 114 20.65 -1.84 8.52
N ARG A 115 20.00 -2.12 9.67
CA ARG A 115 20.51 -3.11 10.63
C ARG A 115 20.22 -4.54 10.22
N PHE A 116 19.24 -4.77 9.35
CA PHE A 116 18.88 -6.10 8.88
C PHE A 116 19.79 -6.55 7.74
N SER A 117 20.01 -7.86 7.65
CA SER A 117 20.76 -8.45 6.55
C SER A 117 20.06 -8.23 5.21
N SER A 118 20.78 -8.32 4.10
CA SER A 118 20.20 -8.20 2.75
C SER A 118 19.03 -9.17 2.53
N ALA A 119 19.17 -10.43 2.96
CA ALA A 119 18.11 -11.43 2.87
C ALA A 119 16.90 -11.08 3.74
N THR A 120 17.13 -10.56 4.95
CA THR A 120 16.05 -10.11 5.85
C THR A 120 15.32 -8.89 5.29
N LEU A 121 16.03 -7.95 4.66
CA LEU A 121 15.42 -6.78 4.01
C LEU A 121 14.50 -7.19 2.86
N ALA A 122 14.90 -8.15 2.03
CA ALA A 122 14.04 -8.68 0.99
C ALA A 122 12.77 -9.33 1.56
N ARG A 123 12.90 -10.10 2.65
CA ARG A 123 11.74 -10.64 3.39
C ARG A 123 10.81 -9.54 3.91
N ILE A 124 11.36 -8.48 4.50
CA ILE A 124 10.57 -7.32 4.96
C ILE A 124 9.79 -6.71 3.79
N CYS A 125 10.41 -6.57 2.61
CA CYS A 125 9.72 -6.02 1.44
C CYS A 125 8.48 -6.85 1.07
N ASP A 126 8.58 -8.18 1.07
CA ASP A 126 7.44 -9.08 0.84
C ASP A 126 6.36 -8.94 1.93
N GLU A 127 6.76 -8.88 3.21
CA GLU A 127 5.85 -8.67 4.34
C GLU A 127 5.11 -7.32 4.23
N VAL A 128 5.81 -6.25 3.83
CA VAL A 128 5.23 -4.91 3.62
C VAL A 128 4.30 -4.88 2.41
N ALA A 129 4.64 -5.56 1.31
CA ALA A 129 3.76 -5.68 0.16
C ALA A 129 2.44 -6.39 0.53
N LEU A 130 2.54 -7.50 1.28
CA LEU A 130 1.36 -8.21 1.79
C LEU A 130 0.49 -7.34 2.70
N GLN A 131 1.09 -6.52 3.57
CA GLN A 131 0.34 -5.55 4.38
C GLN A 131 -0.47 -4.57 3.52
N GLY A 132 0.10 -4.13 2.39
CA GLY A 132 -0.61 -3.29 1.40
C GLY A 132 -1.83 -4.00 0.80
N HIS A 133 -1.66 -5.27 0.41
CA HIS A 133 -2.76 -6.11 -0.08
C HIS A 133 -3.86 -6.30 0.97
N LEU A 134 -3.49 -6.63 2.21
CA LEU A 134 -4.43 -6.79 3.33
C LEU A 134 -5.21 -5.51 3.61
N LEU A 135 -4.53 -4.36 3.61
CA LEU A 135 -5.17 -3.06 3.81
C LEU A 135 -6.15 -2.75 2.68
N SER A 136 -5.74 -2.97 1.42
CA SER A 136 -6.60 -2.76 0.28
C SER A 136 -7.81 -3.70 0.29
N HIS A 137 -7.62 -4.97 0.62
CA HIS A 137 -8.70 -5.96 0.69
C HIS A 137 -9.72 -5.54 1.75
N ALA A 138 -9.27 -5.23 2.97
CA ALA A 138 -10.15 -4.77 4.04
C ALA A 138 -10.94 -3.51 3.64
N TYR A 139 -10.30 -2.56 2.96
CA TYR A 139 -10.97 -1.37 2.42
C TYR A 139 -12.04 -1.74 1.40
N LEU A 140 -11.71 -2.58 0.41
CA LEU A 140 -12.63 -2.95 -0.66
C LEU A 140 -13.80 -3.79 -0.16
N THR A 141 -13.62 -4.62 0.87
CA THR A 141 -14.73 -5.32 1.53
C THR A 141 -15.74 -4.32 2.07
N GLN A 142 -15.28 -3.30 2.80
CA GLN A 142 -16.16 -2.27 3.35
C GLN A 142 -16.84 -1.43 2.26
N VAL A 143 -16.14 -1.14 1.16
CA VAL A 143 -16.71 -0.44 0.00
C VAL A 143 -17.81 -1.27 -0.66
N ALA A 144 -17.57 -2.57 -0.87
CA ALA A 144 -18.54 -3.49 -1.47
C ALA A 144 -19.81 -3.65 -0.61
N ASP A 145 -19.69 -3.57 0.71
CA ASP A 145 -20.83 -3.60 1.63
C ASP A 145 -21.70 -2.34 1.56
N LEU A 146 -21.12 -1.20 1.18
CA LEU A 146 -21.78 0.11 1.20
C LEU A 146 -22.31 0.57 -0.16
N LEU A 147 -21.68 0.12 -1.24
CA LEU A 147 -21.93 0.64 -2.58
C LEU A 147 -22.50 -0.43 -3.53
N PRO A 148 -23.28 -0.03 -4.54
CA PRO A 148 -23.62 -0.91 -5.66
C PRO A 148 -22.36 -1.47 -6.35
N PRO A 149 -22.41 -2.69 -6.93
CA PRO A 149 -21.23 -3.35 -7.50
C PRO A 149 -20.46 -2.51 -8.53
N ALA A 150 -21.15 -1.76 -9.38
CA ALA A 150 -20.50 -0.92 -10.39
C ALA A 150 -19.71 0.24 -9.76
N ASP A 151 -20.26 0.86 -8.71
CA ASP A 151 -19.62 1.96 -8.00
C ASP A 151 -18.45 1.44 -7.14
N ALA A 152 -18.59 0.28 -6.52
CA ALA A 152 -17.52 -0.39 -5.79
C ALA A 152 -16.33 -0.75 -6.71
N ALA A 153 -16.60 -1.27 -7.91
CA ALA A 153 -15.56 -1.56 -8.89
C ALA A 153 -14.84 -0.29 -9.37
N GLU A 154 -15.56 0.82 -9.52
CA GLU A 154 -14.95 2.10 -9.86
C GLU A 154 -14.05 2.63 -8.75
N VAL A 155 -14.51 2.58 -7.50
CA VAL A 155 -13.69 2.93 -6.33
C VAL A 155 -12.44 2.07 -6.25
N ALA A 156 -12.55 0.77 -6.53
CA ALA A 156 -11.41 -0.15 -6.54
C ALA A 156 -10.36 0.26 -7.59
N ARG A 157 -10.78 0.55 -8.82
CA ARG A 157 -9.87 1.03 -9.88
C ARG A 157 -9.21 2.34 -9.53
N GLN A 158 -9.97 3.31 -9.03
CA GLN A 158 -9.43 4.62 -8.67
C GLN A 158 -8.42 4.53 -7.52
N GLN A 159 -8.73 3.75 -6.49
CA GLN A 159 -7.84 3.51 -5.36
C GLN A 159 -6.55 2.82 -5.82
N ALA A 160 -6.65 1.76 -6.63
CA ALA A 160 -5.51 1.01 -7.13
C ALA A 160 -4.61 1.88 -8.03
N ALA A 161 -5.19 2.61 -8.98
CA ALA A 161 -4.42 3.47 -9.89
C ALA A 161 -3.72 4.62 -9.17
N GLY A 162 -4.41 5.26 -8.21
CA GLY A 162 -3.85 6.38 -7.43
C GLY A 162 -2.62 5.95 -6.62
N VAL A 163 -2.75 4.88 -5.83
CA VAL A 163 -1.63 4.37 -5.02
C VAL A 163 -0.49 3.83 -5.89
N ALA A 164 -0.82 3.11 -6.97
CA ALA A 164 0.18 2.52 -7.85
C ALA A 164 1.06 3.59 -8.53
N GLY A 165 0.45 4.67 -9.04
CA GLY A 165 1.22 5.76 -9.63
C GLY A 165 2.15 6.46 -8.62
N VAL A 166 1.66 6.77 -7.42
CA VAL A 166 2.49 7.41 -6.37
C VAL A 166 3.66 6.51 -5.95
N VAL A 167 3.39 5.21 -5.74
CA VAL A 167 4.43 4.25 -5.39
C VAL A 167 5.45 4.12 -6.52
N ALA A 168 5.01 4.06 -7.77
CA ALA A 168 5.90 4.01 -8.93
C ALA A 168 6.86 5.20 -9.01
N LYS A 169 6.38 6.44 -8.78
CA LYS A 169 7.26 7.64 -8.73
C LYS A 169 8.32 7.52 -7.64
N ARG A 170 7.90 7.04 -6.46
CA ARG A 170 8.79 6.90 -5.30
C ARG A 170 9.84 5.81 -5.53
N LEU A 171 9.44 4.68 -6.10
CA LEU A 171 10.35 3.59 -6.47
C LEU A 171 11.32 4.05 -7.56
N ALA A 172 10.84 4.73 -8.60
CA ALA A 172 11.70 5.23 -9.67
C ALA A 172 12.78 6.19 -9.13
N ALA A 173 12.38 7.12 -8.25
CA ALA A 173 13.31 8.04 -7.60
C ALA A 173 14.29 7.33 -6.65
N ALA A 174 13.83 6.32 -5.90
CA ALA A 174 14.67 5.56 -4.98
C ALA A 174 15.70 4.67 -5.70
N LEU A 175 15.30 4.05 -6.82
CA LEU A 175 16.16 3.22 -7.66
C LEU A 175 17.07 4.03 -8.60
N GLY A 176 16.75 5.31 -8.83
CA GLY A 176 17.51 6.19 -9.72
C GLY A 176 17.40 5.79 -11.20
N VAL A 177 16.23 5.26 -11.61
CA VAL A 177 16.01 4.77 -12.98
C VAL A 177 15.58 5.89 -13.94
N GLY A 178 15.82 5.66 -15.23
CA GLY A 178 15.39 6.56 -16.29
C GLY A 178 13.92 6.36 -16.68
N PRO A 179 13.31 7.32 -17.41
CA PRO A 179 11.95 7.23 -17.94
C PRO A 179 11.93 6.39 -19.23
N ASP A 180 12.49 5.19 -19.16
CA ASP A 180 12.62 4.26 -20.29
C ASP A 180 12.08 2.87 -19.93
N LEU A 181 12.09 1.95 -20.90
CA LEU A 181 11.57 0.61 -20.72
C LEU A 181 12.29 -0.16 -19.61
N ALA A 182 13.61 0.04 -19.47
CA ALA A 182 14.42 -0.64 -18.46
C ALA A 182 14.10 -0.11 -17.06
N GLY A 183 13.90 1.21 -16.92
CA GLY A 183 13.47 1.82 -15.67
C GLY A 183 12.07 1.39 -15.27
N LEU A 184 11.15 1.29 -16.23
CA LEU A 184 9.80 0.79 -15.98
C LEU A 184 9.81 -0.68 -15.53
N ALA A 185 10.60 -1.53 -16.19
CA ALA A 185 10.76 -2.92 -15.79
C ALA A 185 11.30 -3.04 -14.35
N ALA A 186 12.34 -2.28 -14.01
CA ALA A 186 12.92 -2.26 -12.67
C ALA A 186 11.92 -1.81 -11.59
N VAL A 187 11.04 -0.83 -11.89
CA VAL A 187 9.99 -0.40 -10.97
C VAL A 187 8.93 -1.48 -10.79
N LEU A 188 8.46 -2.10 -11.88
CA LEU A 188 7.43 -3.14 -11.83
C LEU A 188 7.89 -4.39 -11.07
N GLU A 189 9.16 -4.77 -11.20
CA GLU A 189 9.74 -5.92 -10.49
C GLU A 189 9.67 -5.80 -8.96
N VAL A 190 9.71 -4.58 -8.43
CA VAL A 190 9.66 -4.32 -6.98
C VAL A 190 8.36 -3.63 -6.55
N HIS A 191 7.37 -3.52 -7.42
CA HIS A 191 6.14 -2.81 -7.12
C HIS A 191 5.27 -3.66 -6.17
N PRO A 192 4.83 -3.14 -5.00
CA PRO A 192 4.09 -3.92 -4.01
C PRO A 192 2.70 -4.37 -4.47
N LEU A 193 2.19 -3.84 -5.58
CA LEU A 193 0.98 -4.33 -6.24
C LEU A 193 1.16 -5.72 -6.88
N LEU A 194 2.41 -6.05 -7.24
CA LEU A 194 2.82 -7.28 -7.92
C LEU A 194 3.63 -8.22 -7.01
N LEU A 195 3.66 -7.92 -5.71
CA LEU A 195 4.42 -8.64 -4.68
C LEU A 195 3.55 -8.89 -3.44
N PRO A 196 3.87 -9.88 -2.60
CA PRO A 196 4.94 -10.86 -2.77
C PRO A 196 4.61 -11.88 -3.85
N ARG A 197 5.64 -12.49 -4.47
CA ARG A 197 5.44 -13.51 -5.53
C ARG A 197 4.68 -14.76 -5.06
N ALA A 198 4.73 -15.04 -3.76
CA ALA A 198 3.93 -16.10 -3.15
C ALA A 198 2.42 -15.82 -3.16
N TYR A 199 2.01 -14.55 -3.28
CA TYR A 199 0.61 -14.12 -3.34
C TYR A 199 0.19 -13.71 -4.76
N VAL A 200 1.09 -13.06 -5.50
CA VAL A 200 0.86 -12.52 -6.84
C VAL A 200 1.89 -13.10 -7.81
N ASP A 201 1.45 -14.02 -8.68
CA ASP A 201 2.29 -14.58 -9.75
C ASP A 201 2.32 -13.60 -10.92
N ALA A 202 3.32 -12.73 -10.97
CA ALA A 202 3.50 -11.78 -12.05
C ALA A 202 4.87 -11.94 -12.71
N SER A 203 4.91 -11.92 -14.04
CA SER A 203 6.13 -11.90 -14.83
C SER A 203 6.25 -10.59 -15.61
N ILE A 204 7.49 -10.10 -15.72
CA ILE A 204 7.84 -8.87 -16.42
C ILE A 204 8.98 -9.22 -17.38
N GLU A 205 8.67 -9.30 -18.67
CA GLU A 205 9.61 -9.75 -19.69
C GLU A 205 9.82 -8.66 -20.73
N ALA A 206 11.07 -8.21 -20.90
CA ALA A 206 11.43 -7.27 -21.96
C ALA A 206 11.83 -8.02 -23.24
N ASP A 207 11.20 -7.68 -24.36
CA ASP A 207 11.57 -8.13 -25.70
C ASP A 207 11.69 -6.91 -26.62
N GLY A 208 12.94 -6.56 -26.96
CA GLY A 208 13.23 -5.38 -27.76
C GLY A 208 12.78 -4.07 -27.09
N ASP A 209 11.81 -3.40 -27.72
CA ASP A 209 11.23 -2.12 -27.31
C ASP A 209 9.88 -2.27 -26.58
N VAL A 210 9.51 -3.50 -26.22
CA VAL A 210 8.25 -3.83 -25.55
C VAL A 210 8.51 -4.60 -24.26
N LEU A 211 7.79 -4.21 -23.20
CA LEU A 211 7.69 -4.93 -21.94
C LEU A 211 6.37 -5.69 -21.92
N THR A 212 6.41 -7.00 -21.70
CA THR A 212 5.22 -7.82 -21.48
C THR A 212 5.06 -8.06 -20.00
N VAL A 213 3.89 -7.71 -19.46
CA VAL A 213 3.49 -7.97 -18.08
C VAL A 213 2.40 -9.03 -18.11
N VAL A 214 2.61 -10.14 -17.41
CA VAL A 214 1.62 -11.23 -17.29
C VAL A 214 1.30 -11.45 -15.84
N LEU A 215 0.01 -11.57 -15.52
CA LEU A 215 -0.45 -12.10 -14.26
C LEU A 215 -0.90 -13.56 -14.45
N GLY A 216 -0.17 -14.48 -13.85
CA GLY A 216 -0.46 -15.91 -13.84
C GLY A 216 -1.49 -16.31 -12.78
N PRO A 217 -1.92 -17.59 -12.76
CA PRO A 217 -2.77 -18.13 -11.70
C PRO A 217 -2.07 -18.02 -10.33
N CYS A 218 -2.69 -17.32 -9.39
CA CYS A 218 -2.10 -17.06 -8.08
C CYS A 218 -3.16 -16.91 -6.97
N PRO A 219 -2.76 -17.04 -5.70
CA PRO A 219 -3.69 -16.91 -4.57
C PRO A 219 -4.50 -15.60 -4.57
N ALA A 220 -3.92 -14.49 -5.03
CA ALA A 220 -4.63 -13.22 -5.08
C ALA A 220 -5.80 -13.18 -6.06
N LEU A 221 -5.78 -14.00 -7.12
CA LEU A 221 -6.90 -14.14 -8.06
C LEU A 221 -7.94 -15.17 -7.62
N ASP A 222 -7.57 -16.03 -6.66
CA ASP A 222 -8.44 -17.07 -6.11
C ASP A 222 -9.22 -16.60 -4.87
N GLU A 223 -9.10 -15.33 -4.49
CA GLU A 223 -9.88 -14.76 -3.39
C GLU A 223 -11.39 -14.87 -3.70
N PRO A 224 -12.19 -15.47 -2.81
CA PRO A 224 -13.56 -15.86 -3.13
C PRO A 224 -14.52 -14.68 -3.32
N ASP A 225 -14.18 -13.51 -2.79
CA ASP A 225 -14.94 -12.28 -2.97
C ASP A 225 -14.51 -11.49 -4.22
N GLY A 226 -13.43 -11.92 -4.90
CA GLY A 226 -12.90 -11.25 -6.08
C GLY A 226 -12.36 -9.84 -5.80
N LEU A 227 -12.03 -9.53 -4.54
CA LEU A 227 -11.54 -8.21 -4.12
C LEU A 227 -10.01 -8.21 -4.01
N GLY A 228 -9.40 -7.05 -4.29
CA GLY A 228 -7.96 -6.84 -4.21
C GLY A 228 -7.37 -6.25 -5.49
N TRP A 229 -6.12 -5.79 -5.41
CA TRP A 229 -5.46 -5.18 -6.57
C TRP A 229 -5.31 -6.13 -7.76
N PRO A 230 -4.91 -7.41 -7.61
CA PRO A 230 -4.76 -8.30 -8.76
C PRO A 230 -6.10 -8.58 -9.46
N SER A 231 -7.18 -8.79 -8.70
CA SER A 231 -8.54 -8.93 -9.24
C SER A 231 -9.04 -7.66 -9.92
N THR A 232 -8.71 -6.48 -9.37
CA THR A 232 -9.02 -5.17 -9.98
C THR A 232 -8.26 -4.98 -11.30
N LEU A 233 -7.00 -5.42 -11.36
CA LEU A 233 -6.14 -5.30 -12.53
C LEU A 233 -6.66 -6.15 -13.70
N VAL A 234 -7.04 -7.41 -13.46
CA VAL A 234 -7.59 -8.29 -14.51
C VAL A 234 -9.01 -7.91 -14.92
N GLY A 235 -9.78 -7.27 -14.05
CA GLY A 235 -11.14 -6.82 -14.30
C GLY A 235 -11.25 -5.71 -15.36
N ASP A 236 -12.49 -5.43 -15.78
CA ASP A 236 -12.81 -4.41 -16.77
C ASP A 236 -12.28 -3.03 -16.37
N GLY A 237 -11.48 -2.41 -17.24
CA GLY A 237 -10.85 -1.11 -17.01
C GLY A 237 -9.66 -1.15 -16.06
N GLY A 238 -9.19 -2.33 -15.65
CA GLY A 238 -8.05 -2.49 -14.74
C GLY A 238 -6.72 -2.03 -15.31
N GLU A 239 -6.59 -1.90 -16.64
CA GLU A 239 -5.37 -1.44 -17.31
C GLU A 239 -4.96 -0.03 -16.89
N LEU A 240 -5.91 0.78 -16.41
CA LEU A 240 -5.67 2.11 -15.81
C LEU A 240 -4.64 2.06 -14.67
N VAL A 241 -4.53 0.95 -13.95
CA VAL A 241 -3.55 0.76 -12.88
C VAL A 241 -2.13 0.67 -13.44
N LEU A 242 -1.93 -0.11 -14.51
CA LEU A 242 -0.64 -0.21 -15.19
C LEU A 242 -0.32 1.08 -15.96
N GLU A 243 -1.32 1.73 -16.55
CA GLU A 243 -1.15 3.04 -17.18
C GLU A 243 -0.69 4.10 -16.19
N ALA A 244 -1.22 4.07 -14.95
CA ALA A 244 -0.79 4.97 -13.89
C ALA A 244 0.66 4.74 -13.50
N ILE A 245 1.09 3.48 -13.32
CA ILE A 245 2.50 3.14 -13.07
C ILE A 245 3.37 3.62 -14.25
N ALA A 246 3.02 3.22 -15.46
CA ALA A 246 3.80 3.49 -16.66
C ALA A 246 3.98 4.99 -16.91
N THR A 247 2.89 5.76 -16.86
CA THR A 247 2.92 7.22 -17.07
C THR A 247 3.73 7.95 -15.99
N CYS A 248 3.67 7.46 -14.75
CA CYS A 248 4.40 8.04 -13.63
C CYS A 248 5.92 7.78 -13.68
N VAL A 249 6.36 6.71 -14.36
CA VAL A 249 7.79 6.42 -14.57
C VAL A 249 8.28 7.02 -15.89
N ALA A 250 7.55 6.78 -16.97
CA ALA A 250 7.85 7.19 -18.33
C ALA A 250 6.60 7.81 -18.98
N PRO A 251 6.45 9.15 -19.00
CA PRO A 251 5.24 9.82 -19.50
C PRO A 251 4.87 9.50 -20.96
N THR A 252 5.82 9.04 -21.76
CA THR A 252 5.58 8.62 -23.16
C THR A 252 5.15 7.16 -23.27
N ALA A 253 5.10 6.41 -22.17
CA ALA A 253 4.69 5.01 -22.17
C ALA A 253 3.26 4.82 -22.67
N ARG A 254 2.99 3.68 -23.29
CA ARG A 254 1.67 3.25 -23.75
C ARG A 254 1.44 1.83 -23.31
N VAL A 255 0.33 1.60 -22.62
CA VAL A 255 -0.09 0.27 -22.17
C VAL A 255 -1.18 -0.24 -23.11
N GLU A 256 -1.07 -1.49 -23.53
CA GLU A 256 -2.06 -2.19 -24.33
C GLU A 256 -2.42 -3.49 -23.62
N ARG A 257 -3.71 -3.70 -23.34
CA ARG A 257 -4.21 -4.99 -22.86
C ARG A 257 -4.32 -5.96 -24.04
N ILE A 258 -3.61 -7.08 -23.96
CA ILE A 258 -3.60 -8.12 -25.01
C ILE A 258 -4.71 -9.13 -24.75
N ASP A 259 -4.89 -9.53 -23.49
CA ASP A 259 -5.98 -10.40 -23.04
C ASP A 259 -6.37 -10.09 -21.57
N GLY A 260 -7.08 -11.01 -20.91
CA GLY A 260 -7.59 -10.79 -19.55
C GLY A 260 -6.50 -10.56 -18.49
N SER A 261 -5.29 -11.08 -18.69
CA SER A 261 -4.20 -10.98 -17.70
C SER A 261 -2.82 -10.72 -18.30
N THR A 262 -2.76 -10.28 -19.56
CA THR A 262 -1.53 -9.93 -20.28
C THR A 262 -1.61 -8.51 -20.82
N TRP A 263 -0.55 -7.73 -20.58
CA TRP A 263 -0.38 -6.37 -21.07
C TRP A 263 0.97 -6.20 -21.76
N ARG A 264 1.01 -5.32 -22.75
CA ARG A 264 2.25 -4.82 -23.35
C ARG A 264 2.43 -3.36 -23.02
N ILE A 265 3.65 -2.97 -22.73
CA ILE A 265 4.03 -1.58 -22.50
C ILE A 265 5.17 -1.23 -23.44
N ALA A 266 5.01 -0.15 -24.19
CA ALA A 266 6.05 0.42 -25.04
C ALA A 266 6.34 1.85 -24.59
N VAL A 267 7.57 2.34 -24.84
CA VAL A 267 7.98 3.73 -24.56
C VAL A 267 8.52 4.33 -25.86
N PRO A 268 7.65 4.83 -26.77
CA PRO A 268 8.11 5.36 -28.05
C PRO A 268 8.84 6.69 -27.87
N ASP A 269 9.97 6.86 -28.56
CA ASP A 269 10.83 8.06 -28.47
C ASP A 269 10.09 9.35 -28.89
N ASP A 270 9.20 9.26 -29.88
CA ASP A 270 8.50 10.40 -30.48
C ASP A 270 7.04 10.56 -30.00
N ALA A 271 6.64 9.83 -28.95
CA ALA A 271 5.29 9.96 -28.42
C ALA A 271 5.12 11.25 -27.60
N GLU A 272 3.94 11.87 -27.71
CA GLU A 272 3.59 12.99 -26.83
C GLU A 272 3.48 12.50 -25.37
N PRO A 273 4.11 13.18 -24.39
CA PRO A 273 3.96 12.84 -22.99
C PRO A 273 2.49 12.90 -22.54
N LEU A 274 2.01 11.85 -21.90
CA LEU A 274 0.70 11.83 -21.27
C LEU A 274 0.73 12.63 -19.96
N PRO A 275 -0.39 13.31 -19.62
CA PRO A 275 -0.52 13.94 -18.31
C PRO A 275 -0.55 12.88 -17.21
N GLN A 276 -0.09 13.25 -16.00
CA GLN A 276 -0.27 12.41 -14.81
C GLN A 276 -1.77 12.14 -14.59
N PRO A 277 -2.18 10.90 -14.27
CA PRO A 277 -3.58 10.60 -13.99
C PRO A 277 -4.12 11.39 -12.79
N ASP A 278 -5.39 11.80 -12.87
CA ASP A 278 -6.05 12.57 -11.80
C ASP A 278 -6.11 11.81 -10.47
N THR A 279 -6.23 10.48 -10.50
CA THR A 279 -6.21 9.62 -9.30
C THR A 279 -4.88 9.69 -8.56
N VAL A 280 -3.77 9.79 -9.29
CA VAL A 280 -2.42 9.97 -8.72
C VAL A 280 -2.32 11.36 -8.11
N THR A 281 -2.75 12.39 -8.84
CA THR A 281 -2.78 13.78 -8.34
C THR A 281 -3.60 13.91 -7.07
N LEU A 282 -4.76 13.25 -7.00
CA LEU A 282 -5.60 13.19 -5.80
C LEU A 282 -4.88 12.50 -4.63
N THR A 283 -4.17 11.40 -4.90
CA THR A 283 -3.40 10.67 -3.88
C THR A 283 -2.24 11.50 -3.33
N GLU A 284 -1.58 12.30 -4.19
CA GLU A 284 -0.48 13.21 -3.81
C GLU A 284 -0.93 14.43 -3.01
N PHE A 285 -2.23 14.72 -2.93
CA PHE A 285 -2.75 15.79 -2.08
C PHE A 285 -2.39 15.55 -0.60
N SER A 286 -2.26 14.29 -0.18
CA SER A 286 -1.80 13.93 1.16
C SER A 286 -0.31 14.23 1.33
N THR A 287 0.05 15.02 2.33
CA THR A 287 1.47 15.30 2.65
C THR A 287 2.26 14.03 2.97
N GLY A 288 1.57 12.96 3.42
CA GLY A 288 2.18 11.64 3.63
C GLY A 288 2.82 11.05 2.37
N ALA A 289 2.30 11.36 1.17
CA ALA A 289 2.82 10.87 -0.10
C ALA A 289 4.24 11.38 -0.41
N THR A 290 4.69 12.45 0.26
CA THR A 290 6.02 13.06 0.07
C THR A 290 6.96 12.86 1.26
N PHE A 291 6.55 12.10 2.28
CA PHE A 291 7.40 11.83 3.43
C PHE A 291 8.69 11.11 3.01
N ALA A 292 9.81 11.55 3.59
CA ALA A 292 11.12 10.94 3.44
C ALA A 292 11.75 10.72 4.81
N PHE A 293 12.40 9.58 4.99
CA PHE A 293 13.23 9.36 6.17
C PHE A 293 14.45 10.29 6.10
N PRO A 294 14.76 11.04 7.18
CA PRO A 294 16.02 11.77 7.23
C PRO A 294 17.16 10.75 7.20
N ARG A 295 18.11 10.91 6.26
CA ARG A 295 19.36 10.14 6.30
C ARG A 295 20.09 10.52 7.58
N ARG A 296 20.27 9.57 8.50
CA ARG A 296 21.16 9.74 9.65
C ARG A 296 22.60 9.79 9.09
N ALA A 297 23.30 10.89 9.36
CA ALA A 297 24.70 11.09 8.94
C ALA A 297 25.66 10.24 9.77
#